data_AF-A0A7W7XBL7-F1
#
_entry.id   AF-A0A7W7XBL7-F1
#
_cell.length_a   1.000
_cell.length_b   1.000
_cell.length_c   1.000
_cell.angle_alpha   90.00
_cell.angle_beta   90.00
_cell.angle_gamma   90.00
#
_symmetry.space_group_name_H-M   'P 1'
#
loop_
_entity.id
_entity.type
_entity.pdbx_description
1 polymer ?
#
loop_
_entity_poly.entity_id
_entity_poly.type
_entity_poly.pdbx_seq_one_letter_code
_entity_poly.pdbx_strand_id
1 'polypeptide(L)'
;MTTLVHVVMVFLHVAPPNPVSKRYSPQVNGWVYPLFEQNWRLFAPDPDSFNRKVLARTAQTASDGSVRVSPWFDLAAVDNAAVDHNAFPSHTAQNLLRRAWSSYVETHGGSDTARSERAVMMQKYLRNIAADRFAARHGGDTFDFVQLRVVTTPIAAPGTAAGNRPPVPTENRLLPWWKVTPHGN
;
A
#
# COMPACT_ATOMS: atom_id res chain seq x y z
N MET A 1 13.52 -39.74 -11.73
CA MET A 1 13.54 -39.73 -10.24
C MET A 1 12.92 -38.45 -9.68
N THR A 2 13.31 -37.28 -10.17
CA THR A 2 12.74 -35.96 -9.80
C THR A 2 11.22 -35.87 -9.98
N THR A 3 10.65 -36.41 -11.06
CA THR A 3 9.19 -36.43 -11.29
C THR A 3 8.44 -37.20 -10.20
N LEU A 4 8.97 -38.36 -9.80
CA LEU A 4 8.35 -39.19 -8.76
C LEU A 4 8.38 -38.48 -7.40
N VAL A 5 9.53 -37.87 -7.07
CA VAL A 5 9.70 -37.05 -5.85
C VAL A 5 8.72 -35.87 -5.88
N HIS A 6 8.58 -35.19 -7.02
CA HIS A 6 7.67 -34.06 -7.16
C HIS A 6 6.21 -34.47 -6.94
N VAL A 7 5.75 -35.57 -7.56
CA VAL A 7 4.39 -36.09 -7.37
C VAL A 7 4.14 -36.46 -5.91
N VAL A 8 5.10 -37.10 -5.23
CA VAL A 8 4.98 -37.44 -3.81
C VAL A 8 4.92 -36.19 -2.93
N MET A 9 5.76 -35.19 -3.20
CA MET A 9 5.76 -33.93 -2.43
C MET A 9 4.46 -33.16 -2.62
N VAL A 10 3.96 -33.04 -3.85
CA VAL A 10 2.67 -32.39 -4.13
C VAL A 10 1.51 -33.18 -3.49
N PHE A 11 1.52 -34.51 -3.56
CA PHE A 11 0.53 -35.35 -2.90
C PHE A 11 0.51 -35.12 -1.39
N LEU A 12 1.67 -35.15 -0.72
CA LEU A 12 1.76 -34.90 0.73
C LEU A 12 1.32 -33.48 1.11
N HIS A 13 1.44 -32.52 0.20
CA HIS A 13 1.02 -31.13 0.39
C HIS A 13 -0.51 -30.94 0.31
N VAL A 14 -1.18 -31.67 -0.61
CA VAL A 14 -2.65 -31.53 -0.82
C VAL A 14 -3.48 -32.57 -0.06
N ALA A 15 -2.87 -33.68 0.37
CA ALA A 15 -3.57 -34.74 1.09
C ALA A 15 -4.02 -34.27 2.50
N PRO A 16 -5.07 -34.89 3.07
CA PRO A 16 -5.47 -34.63 4.45
C PRO A 16 -4.32 -34.82 5.46
N PRO A 17 -4.31 -34.06 6.58
CA PRO A 17 -3.22 -34.11 7.55
C PRO A 17 -2.96 -35.52 8.07
N ASN A 18 -1.74 -36.02 7.89
CA ASN A 18 -1.31 -37.35 8.33
C ASN A 18 0.04 -37.26 9.07
N PRO A 19 0.44 -38.29 9.83
CA PRO A 19 1.67 -38.22 10.63
C PRO A 19 2.94 -37.97 9.79
N VAL A 20 2.98 -38.46 8.55
CA VAL A 20 4.10 -38.28 7.63
C VAL A 20 4.15 -36.84 7.13
N SER A 21 3.04 -36.29 6.64
CA SER A 21 2.98 -34.89 6.17
C SER A 21 3.25 -33.89 7.29
N LYS A 22 2.82 -34.18 8.53
CA LYS A 22 3.16 -33.35 9.70
C LYS A 22 4.67 -33.40 10.02
N ARG A 23 5.25 -34.60 10.10
CA ARG A 23 6.66 -34.81 10.47
C ARG A 23 7.63 -34.21 9.46
N TYR A 24 7.30 -34.26 8.17
CA TYR A 24 8.15 -33.76 7.08
C TYR A 24 7.64 -32.46 6.45
N SER A 25 6.77 -31.72 7.15
CA SER A 25 6.19 -30.47 6.64
C SER A 25 7.23 -29.43 6.19
N PRO A 26 8.38 -29.23 6.86
CA PRO A 26 9.39 -28.28 6.36
C PRO A 26 9.96 -28.66 4.99
N GLN A 27 10.21 -29.95 4.75
CA GLN A 27 10.79 -30.48 3.52
C GLN A 27 9.78 -30.44 2.37
N VAL A 28 8.52 -30.80 2.65
CA VAL A 28 7.43 -30.70 1.68
C VAL A 28 7.20 -29.24 1.29
N ASN A 29 7.10 -28.34 2.27
CA ASN A 29 6.90 -26.91 2.04
C ASN A 29 8.07 -26.27 1.29
N GLY A 30 9.32 -26.62 1.65
CA GLY A 30 10.52 -26.12 0.97
C GLY A 30 10.64 -26.59 -0.48
N TRP A 31 10.02 -27.72 -0.85
CA TRP A 31 9.94 -28.20 -2.23
C TRP A 31 8.80 -27.55 -3.03
N VAL A 32 7.64 -27.35 -2.40
CA VAL A 32 6.41 -26.91 -3.08
C VAL A 32 6.37 -25.38 -3.24
N TYR A 33 6.59 -24.61 -2.17
CA TYR A 33 6.36 -23.16 -2.19
C TYR A 33 7.28 -22.33 -3.11
N PRO A 34 8.49 -22.76 -3.50
CA PRO A 34 9.26 -22.04 -4.52
C PRO A 34 8.61 -22.06 -5.91
N LEU A 35 7.77 -23.06 -6.20
CA LEU A 35 7.16 -23.26 -7.52
C LEU A 35 5.64 -23.02 -7.52
N PHE A 36 4.98 -23.28 -6.38
CA PHE A 36 3.54 -23.16 -6.21
C PHE A 36 3.22 -22.35 -4.96
N GLU A 37 3.32 -21.04 -5.07
CA GLU A 37 2.82 -20.13 -4.04
C GLU A 37 1.28 -20.15 -4.04
N GLN A 38 0.67 -20.63 -2.94
CA GLN A 38 -0.78 -20.63 -2.80
C GLN A 38 -1.30 -19.24 -2.42
N ASN A 39 -1.38 -18.34 -3.40
CA ASN A 39 -1.94 -17.00 -3.21
C ASN A 39 -3.34 -16.90 -3.84
N TRP A 40 -4.37 -17.21 -3.04
CA TRP A 40 -5.77 -17.18 -3.48
C TRP A 40 -6.34 -15.77 -3.70
N ARG A 41 -5.57 -14.70 -3.41
CA ARG A 41 -5.98 -13.31 -3.62
C ARG A 41 -6.28 -12.96 -5.09
N LEU A 42 -5.87 -13.79 -6.05
CA LEU A 42 -6.16 -13.59 -7.46
C LEU A 42 -7.62 -13.90 -7.84
N PHE A 43 -8.26 -14.86 -7.15
CA PHE A 43 -9.61 -15.36 -7.50
C PHE A 43 -10.71 -14.91 -6.54
N ALA A 44 -10.37 -14.59 -5.30
CA ALA A 44 -11.30 -14.06 -4.32
C ALA A 44 -10.57 -13.01 -3.46
N PRO A 45 -10.26 -11.83 -4.02
CA PRO A 45 -9.76 -10.74 -3.19
C PRO A 45 -10.85 -10.37 -2.17
N ASP A 46 -10.49 -10.32 -0.89
CA ASP A 46 -11.39 -9.74 0.10
C ASP A 46 -11.72 -8.30 -0.34
N PRO A 47 -13.01 -7.94 -0.48
CA PRO A 47 -13.38 -6.56 -0.77
C PRO A 47 -12.81 -5.68 0.35
N ASP A 48 -12.17 -4.56 -0.02
CA ASP A 48 -11.54 -3.68 0.96
C ASP A 48 -12.63 -3.09 1.87
N SER A 49 -12.73 -3.59 3.11
CA SER A 49 -13.74 -3.14 4.09
C SER A 49 -13.41 -1.76 4.69
N PHE A 50 -12.40 -1.07 4.14
CA PHE A 50 -11.90 0.19 4.65
C PHE A 50 -11.64 1.19 3.51
N ASN A 51 -12.09 2.42 3.70
CA ASN A 51 -11.73 3.55 2.87
C ASN A 51 -10.52 4.26 3.47
N ARG A 52 -9.45 4.38 2.69
CA ARG A 52 -8.18 5.01 3.09
C ARG A 52 -8.01 6.33 2.35
N LYS A 53 -8.00 7.44 3.09
CA LYS A 53 -7.64 8.75 2.56
C LYS A 53 -6.16 9.00 2.81
N VAL A 54 -5.41 9.24 1.74
CA VAL A 54 -3.99 9.58 1.82
C VAL A 54 -3.84 11.06 1.52
N LEU A 55 -3.60 11.82 2.58
CA LEU A 55 -3.44 13.26 2.53
C LEU A 55 -1.94 13.60 2.45
N ALA A 56 -1.59 14.60 1.67
CA ALA A 56 -0.25 15.15 1.59
C ALA A 56 -0.26 16.65 1.89
N ARG A 57 0.81 17.12 2.51
CA ARG A 57 1.17 18.53 2.53
C ARG A 57 2.66 18.68 2.28
N THR A 58 3.06 19.85 1.86
CA THR A 58 4.43 20.18 1.48
C THR A 58 4.96 21.31 2.34
N ALA A 59 6.28 21.39 2.46
CA ALA A 59 6.95 22.51 3.05
C ALA A 59 8.04 23.02 2.11
N GLN A 60 8.15 24.34 2.02
CA GLN A 60 9.18 25.03 1.26
C GLN A 60 9.90 26.02 2.17
N THR A 61 11.21 26.01 2.10
CA THR A 61 12.10 26.94 2.80
C THR A 61 12.32 28.13 1.89
N ALA A 62 11.87 29.31 2.31
CA ALA A 62 12.11 30.54 1.59
C ALA A 62 13.55 31.01 1.78
N SER A 63 14.00 31.94 0.94
CA SER A 63 15.36 32.49 0.97
C SER A 63 15.72 33.19 2.29
N ASP A 64 14.71 33.62 3.05
CA ASP A 64 14.85 34.23 4.39
C ASP A 64 14.92 33.18 5.52
N GLY A 65 14.92 31.89 5.19
CA GLY A 65 14.92 30.78 6.14
C GLY A 65 13.55 30.46 6.73
N SER A 66 12.49 31.20 6.37
CA SER A 66 11.13 30.89 6.81
C SER A 66 10.60 29.63 6.10
N VAL A 67 9.82 28.83 6.81
CA VAL A 67 9.20 27.62 6.25
C VAL A 67 7.72 27.88 6.00
N ARG A 68 7.29 27.81 4.74
CA ARG A 68 5.87 27.81 4.37
C ARG A 68 5.39 26.38 4.22
N VAL A 69 4.32 26.06 4.95
CA VAL A 69 3.66 24.75 4.91
C VAL A 69 2.33 24.90 4.18
N SER A 70 2.08 24.04 3.19
CA SER A 70 0.81 24.04 2.47
C SER A 70 -0.31 23.37 3.28
N PRO A 71 -1.59 23.64 2.95
CA PRO A 71 -2.72 22.88 3.48
C PRO A 71 -2.64 21.40 3.12
N TRP A 72 -3.41 20.57 3.83
CA TRP A 72 -3.57 19.16 3.46
C TRP A 72 -4.34 19.02 2.15
N PHE A 73 -3.82 18.19 1.26
CA PHE A 73 -4.39 17.85 -0.04
C PHE A 73 -4.64 16.35 -0.13
N ASP A 74 -5.78 15.93 -0.68
CA ASP A 74 -6.11 14.50 -0.84
C ASP A 74 -5.50 13.93 -2.13
N LEU A 75 -4.47 13.10 -1.98
CA LEU A 75 -3.78 12.47 -3.12
C LEU A 75 -4.63 11.42 -3.83
N ALA A 76 -5.64 10.87 -3.16
CA ALA A 76 -6.56 9.88 -3.75
C ALA A 76 -7.70 10.56 -4.53
N ALA A 77 -7.96 11.85 -4.29
CA ALA A 77 -8.97 12.60 -5.05
C ALA A 77 -8.67 12.62 -6.56
N VAL A 78 -7.38 12.57 -6.94
CA VAL A 78 -6.95 12.48 -8.34
C VAL A 78 -7.41 11.16 -8.99
N ASP A 79 -7.30 10.05 -8.27
CA ASP A 79 -7.73 8.73 -8.78
C ASP A 79 -9.25 8.67 -8.89
N ASN A 80 -9.97 9.20 -7.89
CA ASN A 80 -11.43 9.22 -7.90
C ASN A 80 -11.98 10.04 -9.08
N ALA A 81 -11.39 11.20 -9.38
CA ALA A 81 -11.79 12.02 -10.53
C ALA A 81 -11.51 11.36 -11.88
N ALA A 82 -10.46 10.53 -11.98
CA ALA A 82 -10.13 9.80 -13.21
C ALA A 82 -11.00 8.55 -13.45
N VAL A 83 -11.69 8.07 -12.42
CA VAL A 83 -12.67 6.99 -12.49
C VAL A 83 -14.06 7.51 -12.82
N ASP A 84 -14.40 8.68 -12.28
CA ASP A 84 -15.74 9.24 -12.43
C ASP A 84 -16.06 9.49 -13.91
N HIS A 85 -17.18 8.93 -14.38
CA HIS A 85 -17.65 8.98 -15.77
C HIS A 85 -16.72 8.36 -16.84
N ASN A 86 -15.74 7.52 -16.45
CA ASN A 86 -14.86 6.84 -17.39
C ASN A 86 -15.24 5.37 -17.57
N ALA A 87 -15.57 4.97 -18.81
CA ALA A 87 -15.96 3.58 -19.12
C ALA A 87 -14.78 2.58 -19.03
N PHE A 88 -13.54 3.05 -19.11
CA PHE A 88 -12.33 2.21 -19.07
C PHE A 88 -11.25 2.85 -18.18
N PRO A 89 -11.49 2.95 -16.86
CA PRO A 89 -10.59 3.67 -15.98
C PRO A 89 -9.31 2.83 -15.73
N SER A 90 -8.16 3.50 -15.65
CA SER A 90 -6.87 2.82 -15.47
C SER A 90 -6.78 2.18 -14.08
N HIS A 91 -6.82 0.85 -14.01
CA HIS A 91 -6.61 0.10 -12.77
C HIS A 91 -5.23 0.36 -12.16
N THR A 92 -4.21 0.63 -12.98
CA THR A 92 -2.86 0.94 -12.50
C THR A 92 -2.84 2.26 -11.75
N ALA A 93 -3.46 3.31 -12.31
CA ALA A 93 -3.52 4.63 -11.67
C ALA A 93 -4.25 4.55 -10.31
N GLN A 94 -5.42 3.91 -10.29
CA GLN A 94 -6.25 3.76 -9.09
C GLN A 94 -5.58 2.95 -7.98
N ASN A 95 -4.78 1.94 -8.33
CA ASN A 95 -4.17 1.05 -7.35
C ASN A 95 -2.77 1.46 -6.93
N LEU A 96 -2.13 2.39 -7.63
CA LEU A 96 -0.74 2.74 -7.41
C LEU A 96 -0.51 3.30 -5.99
N LEU A 97 -1.29 4.29 -5.56
CA LEU A 97 -1.13 4.87 -4.22
C LEU A 97 -1.51 3.87 -3.12
N ARG A 98 -2.59 3.11 -3.34
CA ARG A 98 -3.05 2.06 -2.42
C ARG A 98 -1.97 1.00 -2.22
N ARG A 99 -1.37 0.49 -3.31
CA ARG A 99 -0.32 -0.52 -3.26
C ARG A 99 0.96 0.02 -2.63
N ALA A 100 1.36 1.26 -2.96
CA ALA A 100 2.51 1.91 -2.35
C ALA A 100 2.35 2.03 -0.83
N TRP A 101 1.16 2.41 -0.36
CA TRP A 101 0.84 2.44 1.07
C TRP A 101 0.88 1.05 1.72
N SER A 102 0.23 0.05 1.12
CA SER A 102 0.25 -1.31 1.68
C SER A 102 1.67 -1.86 1.84
N SER A 103 2.52 -1.69 0.82
CA SER A 103 3.92 -2.12 0.87
C SER A 103 4.75 -1.33 1.91
N TYR A 104 4.44 -0.04 2.10
CA TYR A 104 5.07 0.77 3.14
C TYR A 104 4.73 0.24 4.54
N VAL A 105 3.44 0.00 4.81
CA VAL A 105 2.98 -0.55 6.11
C VAL A 105 3.60 -1.91 6.39
N GLU A 106 3.63 -2.80 5.40
CA GLU A 106 4.23 -4.13 5.52
C GLU A 106 5.73 -4.06 5.92
N THR A 107 6.45 -3.06 5.41
CA THR A 107 7.90 -2.94 5.63
C THR A 107 8.28 -2.09 6.84
N HIS A 108 7.42 -1.17 7.30
CA HIS A 108 7.71 -0.25 8.41
C HIS A 108 6.95 -0.58 9.71
N GLY A 109 5.96 -1.48 9.65
CA GLY A 109 5.12 -1.81 10.80
C GLY A 109 4.42 -0.57 11.34
N GLY A 110 4.47 -0.36 12.66
CA GLY A 110 3.90 0.82 13.32
C GLY A 110 4.91 1.92 13.69
N SER A 111 6.22 1.71 13.48
CA SER A 111 7.26 2.63 13.95
C SER A 111 7.77 3.61 12.89
N ASP A 112 7.25 3.55 11.65
CA ASP A 112 7.65 4.41 10.52
C ASP A 112 9.16 4.46 10.24
N THR A 113 9.89 3.47 10.73
CA THR A 113 11.36 3.39 10.64
C THR A 113 11.77 2.34 9.64
N ALA A 114 12.55 2.75 8.64
CA ALA A 114 13.09 1.85 7.63
C ALA A 114 14.23 1.00 8.23
N ARG A 115 13.99 -0.30 8.42
CA ARG A 115 14.97 -1.26 9.01
C ARG A 115 15.62 -2.20 8.00
N SER A 116 15.31 -2.04 6.72
CA SER A 116 15.85 -2.85 5.62
C SER A 116 15.96 -2.01 4.35
N GLU A 117 16.78 -2.46 3.40
CA GLU A 117 16.89 -1.83 2.07
C GLU A 117 15.52 -1.80 1.36
N ARG A 118 14.73 -2.87 1.51
CA ARG A 118 13.36 -2.93 0.99
C ARG A 118 12.47 -1.86 1.60
N ALA A 119 12.59 -1.60 2.91
CA ALA A 119 11.84 -0.54 3.57
C ALA A 119 12.26 0.85 3.04
N VAL A 120 13.56 1.12 2.90
CA VAL A 120 14.06 2.38 2.31
C VAL A 120 13.51 2.57 0.89
N MET A 121 13.53 1.51 0.08
CA MET A 121 12.99 1.54 -1.28
C MET A 121 11.49 1.82 -1.30
N MET A 122 10.69 1.18 -0.44
CA MET A 122 9.24 1.45 -0.37
C MET A 122 8.92 2.85 0.16
N GLN A 123 9.70 3.38 1.11
CA GLN A 123 9.57 4.76 1.54
C GLN A 123 9.86 5.73 0.39
N LYS A 124 10.97 5.51 -0.36
CA LYS A 124 11.31 6.32 -1.55
C LYS A 124 10.19 6.27 -2.58
N TYR A 125 9.66 5.08 -2.85
CA TYR A 125 8.57 4.87 -3.80
C TYR A 125 7.30 5.64 -3.40
N LEU A 126 6.83 5.48 -2.16
CA LEU A 126 5.64 6.18 -1.66
C LEU A 126 5.84 7.70 -1.66
N ARG A 127 7.01 8.18 -1.22
CA ARG A 127 7.37 9.60 -1.24
C ARG A 127 7.31 10.18 -2.65
N ASN A 128 7.91 9.50 -3.63
CA ASN A 128 7.96 9.99 -5.01
C ASN A 128 6.56 10.08 -5.61
N ILE A 129 5.72 9.06 -5.41
CA ILE A 129 4.30 9.09 -5.83
C ILE A 129 3.58 10.29 -5.23
N ALA A 130 3.77 10.53 -3.92
CA ALA A 130 3.15 11.66 -3.24
C ALA A 130 3.60 13.01 -3.81
N ALA A 131 4.91 13.17 -4.04
CA ALA A 131 5.49 14.37 -4.61
C ALA A 131 4.98 14.62 -6.05
N ASP A 132 5.04 13.60 -6.91
CA ASP A 132 4.61 13.69 -8.31
C ASP A 132 3.13 14.08 -8.41
N ARG A 133 2.27 13.45 -7.61
CA ARG A 133 0.83 13.76 -7.60
C ARG A 133 0.54 15.15 -7.05
N PHE A 134 1.27 15.58 -6.01
CA PHE A 134 1.11 16.93 -5.47
C PHE A 134 1.51 17.98 -6.51
N ALA A 135 2.68 17.81 -7.14
CA ALA A 135 3.19 18.71 -8.17
C ALA A 135 2.26 18.78 -9.39
N ALA A 136 1.76 17.64 -9.87
CA ALA A 136 0.84 17.57 -11.00
C ALA A 136 -0.45 18.40 -10.77
N ARG A 137 -0.95 18.45 -9.52
CA ARG A 137 -2.16 19.22 -9.19
C ARG A 137 -1.91 20.72 -8.98
N HIS A 138 -0.70 21.08 -8.57
CA HIS A 138 -0.31 22.45 -8.24
C HIS A 138 0.61 23.05 -9.32
N GLY A 139 0.41 22.67 -10.59
CA GLY A 139 1.11 23.32 -11.71
C GLY A 139 2.63 23.16 -11.73
N GLY A 140 3.17 22.13 -11.05
CA GLY A 140 4.62 21.89 -10.98
C GLY A 140 5.33 22.65 -9.86
N ASP A 141 4.61 23.15 -8.86
CA ASP A 141 5.20 23.80 -7.68
C ASP A 141 6.35 22.99 -7.07
N THR A 142 7.44 23.68 -6.73
CA THR A 142 8.60 23.08 -6.07
C THR A 142 8.48 23.16 -4.56
N PHE A 143 8.95 22.13 -3.87
CA PHE A 143 8.93 22.04 -2.41
C PHE A 143 10.08 21.16 -1.93
N ASP A 144 10.55 21.43 -0.72
CA ASP A 144 11.72 20.74 -0.14
C ASP A 144 11.32 19.47 0.60
N PHE A 145 10.12 19.47 1.18
CA PHE A 145 9.65 18.37 2.01
C PHE A 145 8.19 18.03 1.70
N VAL A 146 7.86 16.75 1.90
CA VAL A 146 6.49 16.24 1.89
C VAL A 146 6.20 15.54 3.21
N GLN A 147 4.97 15.70 3.70
CA GLN A 147 4.43 14.93 4.81
C GLN A 147 3.14 14.27 4.39
N LEU A 148 2.98 13.02 4.81
CA LEU A 148 1.77 12.25 4.56
C LEU A 148 0.98 12.03 5.84
N ARG A 149 -0.34 11.97 5.69
CA ARG A 149 -1.29 11.56 6.71
C ARG A 149 -2.27 10.57 6.10
N VAL A 150 -2.40 9.40 6.70
CA VAL A 150 -3.34 8.36 6.25
C VAL A 150 -4.45 8.22 7.26
N VAL A 151 -5.69 8.38 6.79
CA VAL A 151 -6.90 8.21 7.59
C VAL A 151 -7.66 7.01 7.04
N THR A 152 -7.76 5.96 7.85
CA THR A 152 -8.49 4.73 7.49
C THR A 152 -9.85 4.75 8.19
N THR A 153 -10.92 4.60 7.42
CA THR A 153 -12.31 4.58 7.90
C THR A 153 -12.97 3.28 7.47
N PRO A 154 -13.77 2.64 8.32
CA PRO A 154 -14.50 1.44 7.95
C PRO A 154 -15.58 1.76 6.91
N ILE A 155 -15.76 0.86 5.94
CA ILE A 155 -16.88 0.89 5.00
C ILE A 155 -18.03 0.09 5.63
N ALA A 156 -19.22 0.68 5.64
CA ALA A 156 -20.41 0.02 6.16
C ALA A 156 -20.78 -1.18 5.28
N ALA A 157 -21.19 -2.29 5.90
CA ALA A 157 -21.68 -3.44 5.17
C ALA A 157 -22.96 -3.08 4.38
N PRO A 158 -23.18 -3.66 3.18
CA PRO A 158 -24.40 -3.46 2.42
C PRO A 158 -25.65 -3.74 3.27
N GLY A 159 -26.64 -2.85 3.25
CA GLY A 159 -27.88 -2.96 4.05
C GLY A 159 -27.83 -2.33 5.44
N THR A 160 -26.68 -1.79 5.87
CA THR A 160 -26.60 -0.99 7.10
C THR A 160 -27.24 0.38 6.88
N ALA A 161 -28.17 0.80 7.74
CA ALA A 161 -28.74 2.13 7.67
C ALA A 161 -27.64 3.19 7.80
N ALA A 162 -27.62 4.18 6.89
CA ALA A 162 -26.68 5.29 6.96
C ALA A 162 -26.95 6.08 8.25
N GLY A 163 -26.08 5.91 9.24
CA GLY A 163 -26.15 6.70 10.47
C GLY A 163 -25.82 8.17 10.18
N ASN A 164 -26.44 9.11 10.91
CA ASN A 164 -26.17 10.55 10.79
C ASN A 164 -24.76 10.98 11.28
N ARG A 165 -23.94 10.04 11.77
CA ARG A 165 -22.60 10.31 12.27
C ARG A 165 -21.55 9.75 11.30
N PRO A 166 -20.55 10.54 10.90
CA PRO A 166 -19.47 10.04 10.07
C PRO A 166 -18.73 8.88 10.75
N PRO A 167 -18.26 7.88 9.99
CA PRO A 167 -17.54 6.74 10.56
C PRO A 167 -16.30 7.20 11.31
N VAL A 168 -16.10 6.64 12.50
CA VAL A 168 -14.90 6.92 13.31
C VAL A 168 -13.69 6.26 12.61
N PRO A 169 -12.59 7.01 12.36
CA PRO A 169 -11.40 6.43 11.78
C PRO A 169 -10.83 5.33 12.68
N THR A 170 -10.57 4.16 12.10
CA THR A 170 -9.86 3.05 12.78
C THR A 170 -8.36 3.31 12.86
N GLU A 171 -7.83 4.13 11.95
CA GLU A 171 -6.43 4.55 11.94
C GLU A 171 -6.32 6.01 11.50
N ASN A 172 -5.42 6.75 12.14
CA ASN A 172 -5.04 8.10 11.75
C ASN A 172 -3.54 8.27 11.93
N ARG A 173 -2.79 7.90 10.89
CA ARG A 173 -1.33 7.80 10.93
C ARG A 173 -0.69 9.01 10.29
N LEU A 174 0.15 9.71 11.03
CA LEU A 174 0.92 10.86 10.55
C LEU A 174 2.37 10.42 10.36
N LEU A 175 2.85 10.48 9.11
CA LEU A 175 4.22 10.09 8.79
C LEU A 175 5.20 11.24 9.08
N PRO A 176 6.49 10.93 9.30
CA PRO A 176 7.50 11.96 9.43
C PRO A 176 7.66 12.76 8.13
N TRP A 177 8.25 13.95 8.25
CA TRP A 177 8.62 14.74 7.08
C TRP A 177 9.72 14.04 6.29
N TRP A 178 9.55 13.97 4.97
CA TRP A 178 10.56 13.43 4.06
C TRP A 178 11.05 14.52 3.13
N LYS A 179 12.37 14.63 3.02
CA LYS A 179 13.00 15.48 2.02
C LYS A 179 12.70 14.94 0.63
N VAL A 180 12.28 15.83 -0.26
CA VAL A 180 12.02 15.55 -1.66
C VAL A 180 13.20 16.10 -2.46
N THR A 181 13.77 15.27 -3.32
CA THR A 181 14.75 15.72 -4.29
C THR A 181 13.99 16.25 -5.51
N PRO A 182 14.26 17.50 -5.95
CA PRO A 182 13.75 17.97 -7.23
C PRO A 182 14.33 17.06 -8.30
N HIS A 183 13.47 16.32 -8.99
CA HIS A 183 13.80 15.32 -10.00
C HIS A 183 14.40 14.02 -9.44
N GLY A 184 13.76 12.91 -9.79
CA GLY A 184 14.15 11.58 -9.36
C GLY A 184 15.53 11.18 -9.89
N ASN A 185 16.36 10.70 -8.97
CA ASN A 185 17.34 9.65 -9.21
C ASN A 185 17.29 8.71 -7.99
#